data_AF-A0A514LGP5-F1
#
_entry.id   AF-A0A514LGP5-F1
#
_cell.length_a   1.000
_cell.length_b   1.000
_cell.length_c   1.000
_cell.angle_alpha   90.00
_cell.angle_beta   90.00
_cell.angle_gamma   90.00
#
_symmetry.space_group_name_H-M   'P 1'
#
loop_
_entity.id
_entity.type
_entity.pdbx_description
1 polymer ?
#
loop_
_entity_poly.entity_id
_entity_poly.type
_entity_poly.pdbx_seq_one_letter_code
_entity_poly.pdbx_strand_id
1 'polypeptide(L)'
;MGALKGTARAGTKGNEEAVIAAAILVPAQMMIADHLYLTELNREELAKEATLAWPRCAYVEKEQQAIVFQPMISLAELRKQRSKQKEQE
;
A
#
# COMPACT_ATOMS: atom_id res chain seq x y z
N MET A 1 -6.64 9.76 8.53
CA MET A 1 -6.54 8.56 7.66
C MET A 1 -7.88 7.86 7.65
N GLY A 2 -8.37 7.44 6.48
CA GLY A 2 -9.71 6.85 6.32
C GLY A 2 -9.67 5.51 5.59
N ALA A 3 -10.81 5.10 5.03
CA ALA A 3 -10.93 3.86 4.25
C ALA A 3 -10.78 4.12 2.75
N LEU A 4 -9.93 3.34 2.09
CA LEU A 4 -9.83 3.28 0.63
C LEU A 4 -10.61 2.06 0.13
N LYS A 5 -11.77 2.31 -0.50
CA LYS A 5 -12.68 1.27 -1.03
C LYS A 5 -12.87 1.32 -2.55
N GLY A 6 -12.46 2.42 -3.17
CA GLY A 6 -12.65 2.69 -4.60
C GLY A 6 -11.35 2.58 -5.37
N THR A 7 -11.12 3.54 -6.26
CA THR A 7 -9.89 3.62 -7.05
C THR A 7 -8.88 4.59 -6.43
N ALA A 8 -7.61 4.20 -6.38
CA ALA A 8 -6.52 5.10 -6.05
C ALA A 8 -5.42 5.06 -7.10
N ARG A 9 -4.80 6.21 -7.37
CA ARG A 9 -3.64 6.32 -8.26
C ARG A 9 -2.56 7.17 -7.60
N ALA A 10 -1.34 6.65 -7.57
CA ALA A 10 -0.16 7.34 -7.06
C ALA A 10 1.01 7.22 -8.05
N GLY A 11 2.02 8.07 -7.87
CA GLY A 11 3.22 8.03 -8.73
C GLY A 11 2.93 8.32 -10.21
N THR A 12 1.91 9.15 -10.50
CA THR A 12 1.39 9.41 -11.87
C THR A 12 2.42 9.89 -12.90
N LYS A 13 3.61 10.32 -12.46
CA LYS A 13 4.75 10.72 -13.30
C LYS A 13 5.79 9.61 -13.47
N GLY A 14 5.41 8.34 -13.27
CA GLY A 14 6.33 7.20 -13.32
C GLY A 14 7.15 6.99 -12.04
N ASN A 15 6.68 7.52 -10.90
CA ASN A 15 7.39 7.33 -9.63
C ASN A 15 6.95 6.02 -8.96
N GLU A 16 7.78 4.98 -9.13
CA GLU A 16 7.56 3.64 -8.55
C GLU A 16 7.79 3.61 -7.03
N GLU A 17 8.47 4.61 -6.46
CA GLU A 17 8.66 4.73 -5.01
C GLU A 17 7.44 5.35 -4.29
N ALA A 18 6.38 5.67 -5.04
CA ALA A 18 5.15 6.19 -4.46
C ALA A 18 4.43 5.11 -3.61
N VAL A 19 3.83 5.56 -2.51
CA VAL A 19 3.15 4.68 -1.54
C VAL A 19 1.72 5.16 -1.34
N ILE A 20 0.78 4.22 -1.26
CA ILE A 20 -0.61 4.50 -0.89
C ILE A 20 -0.87 3.93 0.49
N ALA A 21 -1.37 4.76 1.42
CA ALA A 21 -1.59 4.36 2.80
C ALA A 21 -3.01 4.72 3.25
N ALA A 22 -3.71 3.76 3.87
CA ALA A 22 -5.04 3.98 4.42
C ALA A 22 -5.25 3.20 5.73
N ALA A 23 -6.17 3.67 6.57
CA ALA A 23 -6.52 2.97 7.81
C ALA A 23 -7.24 1.64 7.51
N ILE A 24 -8.00 1.61 6.41
CA ILE A 24 -8.59 0.40 5.82
C ILE A 24 -8.25 0.47 4.33
N LEU A 25 -7.52 -0.53 3.83
CA LEU A 25 -7.00 -0.52 2.46
C LEU A 25 -7.54 -1.72 1.69
N VAL A 26 -8.72 -1.54 1.09
CA VAL A 26 -9.46 -2.55 0.30
C VAL A 26 -9.87 -1.94 -1.05
N PRO A 27 -8.90 -1.54 -1.89
CA PRO A 27 -9.21 -0.85 -3.14
C PRO A 27 -9.89 -1.79 -4.13
N ALA A 28 -10.92 -1.29 -4.82
CA ALA A 28 -11.46 -1.97 -6.00
C ALA A 28 -10.44 -1.96 -7.15
N GLN A 29 -9.71 -0.85 -7.28
CA GLN A 29 -8.62 -0.68 -8.23
C GLN A 29 -7.54 0.21 -7.63
N MET A 30 -6.29 -0.07 -7.91
CA MET A 30 -5.18 0.76 -7.45
C MET A 30 -4.08 0.79 -8.50
N MET A 31 -3.41 1.92 -8.65
CA MET A 31 -2.29 2.03 -9.57
C MET A 31 -1.15 2.85 -8.96
N ILE A 32 0.08 2.36 -9.09
CA ILE A 32 1.30 3.02 -8.63
C ILE A 32 2.25 3.08 -9.82
N ALA A 33 2.56 4.28 -10.29
CA ALA A 33 3.22 4.48 -11.59
C ALA A 33 2.43 3.78 -12.71
N ASP A 34 3.02 2.77 -13.34
CA ASP A 34 2.43 1.95 -14.41
C ASP A 34 1.96 0.57 -13.92
N HIS A 35 2.10 0.28 -12.62
CA HIS A 35 1.68 -0.97 -12.00
C HIS A 35 0.22 -0.91 -11.59
N LEU A 36 -0.60 -1.81 -12.12
CA LEU A 36 -2.05 -1.88 -11.86
C LEU A 36 -2.39 -3.06 -10.94
N TYR A 37 -3.18 -2.78 -9.91
CA TYR A 37 -3.84 -3.75 -9.06
C TYR A 37 -5.35 -3.67 -9.26
N LEU A 38 -5.96 -4.82 -9.53
CA LEU A 38 -7.41 -5.00 -9.62
C LEU A 38 -7.81 -6.08 -8.62
N THR A 39 -8.80 -5.81 -7.79
CA THR A 39 -9.33 -6.85 -6.91
C THR A 39 -10.20 -7.82 -7.71
N GLU A 40 -10.05 -9.12 -7.41
CA GLU A 40 -10.93 -10.16 -7.93
C GLU A 40 -12.14 -10.40 -7.00
N LEU A 41 -12.18 -9.71 -5.85
CA LEU A 41 -13.23 -9.86 -4.86
C LEU A 41 -14.51 -9.13 -5.29
N ASN A 42 -15.65 -9.77 -5.01
CA ASN A 42 -16.94 -9.13 -5.15
C ASN A 42 -17.19 -8.13 -4.00
N ARG A 43 -18.27 -7.35 -4.12
CA ARG A 43 -18.61 -6.29 -3.17
C ARG A 43 -18.83 -6.78 -1.74
N GLU A 44 -19.40 -7.97 -1.57
CA GLU A 44 -19.69 -8.55 -0.25
C GLU A 44 -18.41 -9.00 0.45
N GLU A 45 -17.52 -9.65 -0.28
CA GLU A 45 -16.21 -10.09 0.22
C GLU A 45 -15.33 -8.88 0.57
N LEU A 46 -15.34 -7.83 -0.27
CA LEU A 46 -14.62 -6.59 0.01
C LEU A 46 -15.12 -5.90 1.30
N ALA A 47 -16.43 -5.98 1.57
CA ALA A 47 -17.03 -5.43 2.79
C ALA A 47 -16.64 -6.23 4.04
N LYS A 48 -16.57 -7.57 3.94
CA LYS A 48 -16.04 -8.43 5.01
C LYS A 48 -14.58 -8.10 5.28
N GLU A 49 -13.77 -8.00 4.24
CA GLU A 49 -12.35 -7.67 4.37
C GLU A 49 -12.14 -6.29 5.00
N ALA A 50 -12.97 -5.31 4.64
CA ALA A 50 -12.94 -3.97 5.23
C ALA A 50 -13.21 -3.97 6.75
N THR A 51 -14.01 -4.92 7.24
CA THR A 51 -14.38 -5.04 8.66
C THR A 51 -13.24 -5.63 9.49
N LEU A 52 -12.41 -6.47 8.87
CA LEU A 52 -11.22 -7.09 9.48
C LEU A 52 -9.94 -6.31 9.15
N ALA A 53 -10.03 -5.19 8.44
CA ALA A 53 -8.87 -4.48 7.92
C ALA A 53 -8.16 -3.68 9.01
N TRP A 54 -6.85 -3.89 9.09
CA TRP A 54 -5.91 -3.04 9.84
C TRP A 54 -5.25 -2.00 8.93
N PRO A 55 -4.66 -0.94 9.49
CA PRO A 55 -3.91 0.05 8.71
C PRO A 55 -2.77 -0.59 7.92
N ARG A 56 -2.81 -0.43 6.59
CA ARG A 56 -1.84 -0.98 5.64
C ARG A 56 -1.39 0.08 4.64
N CYS A 57 -0.18 -0.08 4.13
CA CYS A 57 0.32 0.62 2.97
C CYS A 57 0.50 -0.33 1.79
N ALA A 58 0.46 0.23 0.58
CA ALA A 58 0.76 -0.44 -0.66
C ALA A 58 1.90 0.28 -1.37
N TYR A 59 2.84 -0.50 -1.91
CA TYR A 59 4.00 -0.02 -2.65
C TYR A 59 4.37 -1.05 -3.75
N VAL A 60 5.20 -0.64 -4.71
CA VAL A 60 5.71 -1.54 -5.74
C VAL A 60 6.95 -2.25 -5.21
N GLU A 61 6.91 -3.58 -5.15
CA GLU A 61 8.08 -4.39 -4.80
C GLU A 61 9.00 -4.56 -6.02
N LYS A 62 10.29 -4.24 -5.86
CA LYS A 62 11.24 -4.20 -6.98
C LYS A 62 11.52 -5.58 -7.59
N GLU A 63 11.49 -6.64 -6.79
CA GLU A 63 11.79 -8.00 -7.24
C GLU A 63 10.62 -8.61 -8.03
N GLN A 64 9.40 -8.45 -7.52
CA GLN A 64 8.20 -9.00 -8.15
C GLN A 64 7.55 -8.07 -9.17
N GLN A 65 7.97 -6.79 -9.23
CA GLN A 65 7.38 -5.76 -10.08
C GLN A 65 5.86 -5.72 -9.93
N ALA A 66 5.40 -5.82 -8.68
CA ALA A 66 3.99 -5.95 -8.33
C ALA A 66 3.66 -5.09 -7.12
N ILE A 67 2.38 -4.70 -7.01
CA ILE A 67 1.91 -3.97 -5.84
C ILE A 67 1.69 -4.95 -4.69
N VAL A 68 2.40 -4.72 -3.60
CA VAL A 68 2.31 -5.52 -2.38
C VAL A 68 1.72 -4.70 -1.23
N PHE A 69 1.09 -5.40 -0.28
CA PHE A 69 0.43 -4.78 0.87
C PHE A 69 1.19 -5.09 2.16
N GLN A 70 1.52 -4.06 2.94
CA GLN A 70 2.24 -4.22 4.20
C GLN A 70 1.52 -3.49 5.35
N PRO A 71 1.43 -4.10 6.56
CA PRO A 71 0.90 -3.42 7.74
C PRO A 71 1.72 -2.17 8.11
N MET A 72 1.04 -1.06 8.43
CA MET A 72 1.74 0.18 8.79
C MET A 72 2.45 0.12 10.15
N ILE A 73 2.16 -0.86 11.00
CA ILE A 73 2.88 -1.06 12.27
C ILE A 73 4.37 -1.31 12.02
N SER A 74 4.72 -1.92 10.88
CA SER A 74 6.11 -2.15 10.47
C SER A 74 6.84 -0.88 10.01
N LEU A 75 6.15 0.24 9.74
CA LEU A 75 6.80 1.51 9.35
C LEU A 75 7.54 2.18 10.53
N ALA A 76 7.10 1.97 11.76
CA ALA A 76 7.83 2.45 12.94
C ALA A 76 9.19 1.72 13.09
N GLU A 77 9.20 0.41 12.85
CA GLU A 77 10.41 -0.40 12.87
C GLU A 77 11.31 -0.11 11.65
N LEU A 78 10.76 0.07 10.45
CA LEU A 78 11.50 0.53 9.27
C LEU A 78 12.13 1.93 9.47
N ARG A 79 11.43 2.86 10.15
CA ARG A 79 12.01 4.17 10.51
C ARG A 79 13.21 4.01 11.46
N LYS A 80 13.12 3.15 12.47
CA LYS A 80 14.28 2.86 13.35
C LYS A 80 15.47 2.29 12.59
N GLN A 81 15.22 1.37 11.65
CA GLN A 81 16.28 0.77 10.85
C GLN A 81 16.96 1.78 9.93
N ARG A 82 16.17 2.70 9.33
CA ARG A 82 16.68 3.72 8.43
C ARG A 82 17.40 4.87 9.14
N SER A 83 17.05 5.18 10.39
CA SER A 83 17.82 6.13 11.22
C SER A 83 19.22 5.59 11.56
N LYS A 84 19.34 4.28 11.82
CA LYS A 84 20.64 3.64 12.12
C LYS A 84 21.60 3.61 10.94
N GLN A 85 21.10 3.57 9.71
CA GLN A 85 21.96 3.62 8.50
C GLN A 85 22.58 5.00 8.27
N LYS A 86 21.98 6.09 8.77
CA LYS A 86 22.54 7.45 8.64
C LYS A 86 23.62 7.79 9.67
N GLU A 87 23.82 6.97 10.68
CA GLU A 87 24.87 7.16 11.69
C GLU A 87 26.17 6.42 11.35
N GLN A 88 26.24 5.75 10.19
CA GLN A 88 27.44 5.01 9.74
C GLN A 88 28.05 5.56 8.42
N GLU A 89 27.58 6.70 7.94
CA GLU A 89 28.22 7.48 6.85
C GLU A 89 28.86 8.76 7.38
#